data_AF-A0A958P3D0-F1
#
_entry.id   AF-A0A958P3D0-F1
#
_cell.length_a   1.000
_cell.length_b   1.000
_cell.length_c   1.000
_cell.angle_alpha   90.00
_cell.angle_beta   90.00
_cell.angle_gamma   90.00
#
_symmetry.space_group_name_H-M   'P 1'
#
loop_
_entity.id
_entity.type
_entity.pdbx_description
1 polymer ?
#
loop_
_entity_poly.entity_id
_entity_poly.type
_entity_poly.pdbx_seq_one_letter_code
_entity_poly.pdbx_strand_id
1 'polypeptide(L)' 'MASQKKKRQNGAVDWSNMKVTFVSASSVDENPLNPACKLTKEEREKIIITIAARILNDETDRVYNAMAYILKK' A
#
# COMPACT_ATOMS: atom_id res chain seq x y z
N MET A 1 -15.87 37.95 -1.33
CA MET A 1 -16.22 36.95 -2.37
C MET A 1 -16.59 35.65 -1.69
N ALA A 2 -17.80 35.14 -1.88
CA ALA A 2 -18.29 33.96 -1.18
C ALA A 2 -17.76 32.67 -1.83
N SER A 3 -17.04 31.86 -1.05
CA SER A 3 -16.60 30.52 -1.45
C SER A 3 -17.80 29.57 -1.48
N GLN A 4 -18.29 29.26 -2.68
CA GLN A 4 -19.37 28.28 -2.84
C GLN A 4 -18.81 26.86 -2.64
N LYS A 5 -19.21 26.21 -1.53
CA LYS A 5 -18.97 24.77 -1.32
C LYS A 5 -19.67 23.97 -2.43
N LYS A 6 -18.90 23.25 -3.26
CA LYS A 6 -19.42 22.27 -4.22
C LYS A 6 -20.22 21.20 -3.47
N LYS A 7 -21.55 21.18 -3.66
CA LYS A 7 -22.42 20.08 -3.21
C LYS A 7 -21.93 18.80 -3.88
N ARG A 8 -21.56 17.78 -3.09
CA ARG A 8 -21.36 16.43 -3.62
C ARG A 8 -22.74 15.93 -4.04
N GLN A 9 -22.97 15.78 -5.35
CA GLN A 9 -24.19 15.16 -5.86
C GLN A 9 -24.16 13.68 -5.44
N ASN A 10 -25.20 13.23 -4.72
CA ASN A 10 -25.47 11.81 -4.49
C ASN A 10 -26.03 11.20 -5.79
N GLY A 11 -25.21 11.18 -6.84
CA GLY A 11 -25.51 10.45 -8.07
C GLY A 11 -25.01 9.02 -7.92
N ALA A 12 -25.86 8.03 -8.20
CA ALA A 12 -25.41 6.65 -8.37
C ALA A 12 -24.34 6.61 -9.47
N VAL A 13 -23.19 6.01 -9.18
CA VAL A 13 -22.10 5.88 -10.16
C VAL A 13 -22.56 4.87 -11.22
N ASP A 14 -22.77 5.34 -12.44
CA ASP A 14 -23.01 4.49 -13.59
C ASP A 14 -21.69 3.86 -14.04
N TRP A 15 -21.42 2.67 -13.50
CA TRP A 15 -20.24 1.88 -13.82
C TRP A 15 -20.18 1.45 -15.30
N SER A 16 -21.31 1.44 -16.01
CA SER A 16 -21.37 1.00 -17.41
C SER A 16 -20.87 2.06 -18.41
N ASN A 17 -20.88 3.34 -18.01
CA ASN A 17 -20.35 4.46 -18.81
C ASN A 17 -19.00 4.99 -18.31
N MET A 18 -18.40 4.34 -17.32
CA MET A 18 -17.12 4.78 -16.77
C MET A 18 -15.98 4.46 -17.75
N LYS A 19 -15.60 5.44 -18.57
CA LYS A 19 -14.43 5.33 -19.45
C LYS A 19 -13.15 5.35 -18.61
N VAL A 20 -12.49 4.21 -18.49
CA VAL A 20 -11.16 4.10 -17.89
C VAL A 20 -10.14 4.56 -18.92
N THR A 21 -9.57 5.75 -18.73
CA THR A 21 -8.41 6.21 -19.50
C THR A 21 -7.14 5.72 -18.83
N PHE A 22 -6.45 4.78 -19.47
CA PHE A 22 -5.10 4.39 -19.10
C PHE A 22 -4.13 5.47 -19.57
N VAL A 23 -3.72 6.35 -18.66
CA VAL A 23 -2.62 7.29 -18.90
C VAL A 23 -1.34 6.53 -18.61
N SER A 24 -0.43 6.44 -19.58
CA SER A 24 0.89 5.86 -19.34
C SER A 24 1.56 6.62 -18.21
N ALA A 25 2.07 5.91 -17.20
CA ALA A 25 2.85 6.53 -16.15
C ALA A 25 4.03 7.27 -16.80
N SER A 26 4.02 8.60 -16.70
CA SER A 26 5.13 9.44 -17.16
C SER A 26 6.39 8.98 -16.42
N SER A 27 7.49 8.80 -17.17
CA SER A 27 8.78 8.39 -16.59
C SER A 27 9.37 9.44 -15.64
N VAL A 28 8.78 10.64 -15.61
CA VAL A 28 9.21 11.79 -14.81
C VAL A 28 8.24 12.06 -13.66
N ASP A 29 7.01 11.56 -13.74
CA ASP A 29 6.02 11.75 -12.68
C ASP A 29 6.20 10.68 -11.61
N GLU A 30 7.04 11.02 -10.63
CA GLU A 30 6.88 10.51 -9.28
C GLU A 30 5.42 10.69 -8.87
N ASN A 31 4.64 9.60 -8.90
CA ASN A 31 3.26 9.61 -8.50
C ASN A 31 3.16 10.26 -7.10
N PRO A 32 2.55 11.45 -6.96
CA PRO A 32 2.55 12.18 -5.69
C PRO A 32 1.71 11.48 -4.61
N LEU A 33 0.90 10.49 -5.01
CA LEU A 33 0.16 9.60 -4.11
C LEU A 33 0.96 8.35 -3.72
N ASN A 34 2.10 8.08 -4.37
CA ASN A 34 3.01 7.02 -3.95
C ASN A 34 3.94 7.58 -2.86
N PRO A 35 3.76 7.18 -1.58
CA PRO A 35 4.61 7.67 -0.49
C PRO A 35 6.08 7.26 -0.66
N ALA A 36 6.37 6.25 -1.50
CA ALA A 36 7.73 5.81 -1.80
C ALA A 36 8.43 6.63 -2.89
N CYS A 37 7.75 7.61 -3.53
CA CYS A 37 8.37 8.47 -4.53
C CYS A 37 9.44 9.36 -3.91
N LYS A 38 9.18 9.88 -2.70
CA LYS A 38 10.06 10.80 -1.96
C LYS A 38 11.23 10.13 -1.25
N LEU A 39 11.26 8.81 -1.22
CA LEU A 39 12.29 8.05 -0.52
C LEU A 39 13.53 7.92 -1.39
N THR A 40 14.71 8.03 -0.79
CA THR A 40 15.95 7.67 -1.49
C THR A 40 15.98 6.17 -1.77
N LYS A 41 16.88 5.74 -2.66
CA LYS A 41 17.06 4.31 -2.94
C LYS A 41 17.43 3.55 -1.68
N GLU A 42 18.30 4.11 -0.86
CA GLU A 42 18.79 3.55 0.41
C GLU A 42 17.66 3.43 1.44
N GLU A 43 16.78 4.42 1.54
CA GLU A 43 15.61 4.38 2.43
C GLU A 43 14.62 3.29 2.00
N ARG A 44 14.38 3.14 0.69
CA ARG A 44 13.53 2.07 0.15
C ARG A 44 14.11 0.69 0.47
N GLU A 45 15.41 0.50 0.25
CA GLU A 45 16.08 -0.77 0.57
C GLU A 45 16.01 -1.10 2.06
N LYS A 46 16.19 -0.10 2.94
CA LYS A 46 16.07 -0.29 4.39
C LYS A 46 14.66 -0.72 4.82
N ILE A 47 13.62 -0.14 4.21
CA ILE A 47 12.23 -0.53 4.47
C ILE A 47 11.99 -1.98 4.02
N ILE A 48 12.47 -2.36 2.83
CA ILE A 48 12.33 -3.73 2.31
C ILE A 48 13.00 -4.73 3.26
N ILE A 49 14.23 -4.45 3.69
CA ILE A 49 14.97 -5.32 4.62
C ILE A 49 14.22 -5.45 5.96
N THR A 50 13.69 -4.34 6.48
CA THR A 50 12.95 -4.33 7.75
C THR A 50 11.67 -5.16 7.67
N ILE A 51 10.94 -5.07 6.56
CA ILE A 51 9.72 -5.87 6.32
C ILE A 51 10.09 -7.35 6.21
N ALA A 52 11.12 -7.67 5.43
CA ALA A 52 11.58 -9.05 5.28
C ALA A 52 11.99 -9.69 6.62
N ALA A 53 12.73 -8.95 7.45
CA ALA A 53 13.13 -9.41 8.78
C ALA A 53 11.92 -9.64 9.71
N ARG A 54 10.90 -8.79 9.64
CA ARG A 54 9.66 -8.97 10.41
C ARG A 54 8.89 -10.22 9.99
N ILE A 55 8.69 -10.41 8.69
CA ILE A 55 8.00 -11.61 8.17
C ILE A 55 8.73 -12.87 8.61
N LEU A 56 10.06 -12.89 8.48
CA LEU A 56 10.87 -14.03 8.90
C LEU A 56 10.70 -14.33 10.40
N ASN A 57 10.74 -13.30 11.25
CA ASN A 57 10.56 -13.46 12.70
C ASN A 57 9.17 -14.00 13.06
N ASP A 58 8.11 -13.42 12.47
CA ASP A 58 6.74 -13.85 12.72
C ASP A 58 6.52 -15.33 12.30
N GLU A 59 7.14 -15.74 11.19
CA GLU A 59 7.09 -17.12 10.71
C GLU A 59 7.86 -18.06 11.65
N THR A 60 9.05 -17.67 12.11
CA THR A 60 9.82 -18.45 13.09
C THR A 60 9.08 -18.59 14.42
N ASP A 61 8.44 -17.53 14.92
CA ASP A 61 7.67 -17.57 16.16
C ASP A 61 6.45 -18.48 16.02
N ARG A 62 5.76 -18.42 14.88
CA ARG A 62 4.63 -19.31 14.60
C ARG A 62 5.04 -20.78 14.59
N VAL A 63 6.15 -21.09 13.93
CA VAL A 63 6.69 -22.46 13.84
C VAL A 63 7.16 -22.94 15.22
N TYR A 64 7.87 -22.10 15.97
CA TYR A 64 8.33 -22.43 17.32
C TYR A 64 7.16 -22.74 18.26
N ASN A 65 6.13 -21.90 18.25
CA ASN A 65 4.92 -22.11 19.05
C ASN A 65 4.16 -23.38 18.65
N ALA A 66 4.10 -23.70 17.35
CA ALA A 66 3.50 -24.94 16.87
C ALA A 66 4.27 -26.18 17.34
N MET A 67 5.61 -26.15 17.30
CA MET A 67 6.43 -27.25 17.82
C MET A 67 6.30 -27.39 19.34
N ALA A 68 6.30 -26.29 20.08
CA ALA A 68 6.13 -26.29 21.53
C ALA A 68 4.76 -26.87 21.96
N TYR A 69 3.72 -26.64 21.16
CA TYR A 69 2.40 -27.24 21.37
C TYR A 69 2.39 -28.75 21.11
N ILE A 70 3.08 -29.21 20.07
CA ILE A 70 3.20 -30.65 19.76
C ILE A 70 3.99 -31.38 20.85
N LEU A 71 5.09 -30.81 21.33
CA LEU A 71 5.96 -31.42 22.34
C LEU A 71 5.36 -31.45 23.77
N LYS A 72 4.30 -30.66 24.02
CA LYS A 72 3.56 -30.65 25.30
C LYS A 72 2.40 -31.65 25.37
N LYS A 73 2.11 -32.37 24.28
CA LYS A 73 1.18 -33.50 24.25
C LYS A 73 1.92 -34.83 24.34
#